data_AF-A0A7S1GH99-F1
#
_entry.id   AF-A0A7S1GH99-F1
#
_cell.length_a   1.000
_cell.length_b   1.000
_cell.length_c   1.000
_cell.angle_alpha   90.00
_cell.angle_beta   90.00
_cell.angle_gamma   90.00
#
_symmetry.space_group_name_H-M   'P 1'
#
loop_
_entity.id
_entity.type
_entity.pdbx_description
1 polymer ?
#
loop_
_entity_poly.entity_id
_entity_poly.type
_entity_poly.pdbx_seq_one_letter_code
_entity_poly.pdbx_strand_id
1 'polypeptide(L)'
;EARQAQLWRKKYERRKSAGMTWEQFEWSMEAVHSRAFRGSFGTFSLKTVWSITAPLAAGLGCVKTVGDGDLFGFDGAIFVLLAIAASPLVLNMVLSDPVDVVLLPLIDSANHLEEADSSIEFSPMDQTFSLEIGTKCLIEEDDGQTQLFISYGAKSDEELLLNYGFLPGVPCSDGEDETARDQQRQKLAAEINK
;
A
#
# COMPACT_ATOMS: atom_id res chain seq x y z
N GLU A 1 10.04 -19.89 6.52
CA GLU A 1 11.49 -19.63 6.36
C GLU A 1 12.18 -20.37 5.19
N ALA A 2 12.37 -21.69 5.23
CA ALA A 2 13.21 -22.40 4.25
C ALA A 2 12.83 -22.19 2.77
N ARG A 3 11.53 -22.07 2.47
CA ARG A 3 11.04 -21.80 1.10
C ARG A 3 11.39 -20.38 0.62
N GLN A 4 11.33 -19.39 1.50
CA GLN A 4 11.63 -17.99 1.19
C GLN A 4 13.12 -17.81 0.92
N ALA A 5 13.97 -18.37 1.78
CA ALA A 5 15.42 -18.37 1.59
C ALA A 5 15.83 -19.00 0.24
N GLN A 6 15.22 -20.13 -0.15
CA GLN A 6 15.48 -20.75 -1.45
C GLN A 6 15.06 -19.86 -2.64
N LEU A 7 13.91 -19.18 -2.53
CA LEU A 7 13.45 -18.25 -3.57
C LEU A 7 14.39 -17.04 -3.68
N TRP A 8 14.81 -16.50 -2.55
CA TRP A 8 15.77 -15.40 -2.48
C TRP A 8 17.13 -15.81 -3.05
N ARG A 9 17.61 -17.02 -2.76
CA ARG A 9 18.84 -17.55 -3.35
C ARG A 9 18.77 -17.62 -4.87
N LYS A 10 17.64 -18.11 -5.41
CA LYS A 10 17.40 -18.13 -6.86
C LYS A 10 17.37 -16.72 -7.47
N LYS A 11 16.80 -15.73 -6.77
CA LYS A 11 16.78 -14.32 -7.21
C LYS A 11 18.19 -13.72 -7.19
N TYR A 12 18.96 -13.94 -6.13
CA TYR A 12 20.33 -13.49 -6.00
C TYR A 12 21.19 -14.03 -7.14
N GLU A 13 21.18 -15.33 -7.39
CA GLU A 13 21.99 -15.92 -8.48
C GLU A 13 21.65 -15.35 -9.85
N ARG A 14 20.39 -14.96 -10.08
CA ARG A 14 19.93 -14.34 -11.33
C ARG A 14 20.35 -12.86 -11.46
N ARG A 15 20.45 -12.15 -10.34
CA ARG A 15 20.59 -10.68 -10.30
C ARG A 15 21.92 -10.21 -9.73
N LYS A 16 22.81 -11.13 -9.33
CA LYS A 16 24.10 -10.78 -8.73
C LYS A 16 24.92 -9.92 -9.69
N SER A 17 25.36 -8.77 -9.19
CA SER A 17 26.30 -7.88 -9.83
C SER A 17 27.69 -8.06 -9.21
N ALA A 18 28.72 -7.58 -9.90
CA ALA A 18 30.07 -7.59 -9.34
C ALA A 18 30.10 -6.78 -8.03
N GLY A 19 30.51 -7.43 -6.93
CA GLY A 19 30.65 -6.81 -5.61
C GLY A 19 29.46 -6.96 -4.66
N MET A 20 28.31 -7.51 -5.08
CA MET A 20 27.18 -7.77 -4.17
C MET A 20 27.32 -9.14 -3.49
N THR A 21 27.50 -9.13 -2.17
CA THR A 21 27.52 -10.34 -1.34
C THR A 21 26.10 -10.88 -1.11
N TRP A 22 25.98 -12.14 -0.67
CA TRP A 22 24.69 -12.74 -0.36
C TRP A 22 24.04 -12.02 0.83
N GLU A 23 24.84 -11.72 1.84
CA GLU A 23 24.42 -11.08 3.09
C GLU A 23 23.85 -9.69 2.83
N GLN A 24 24.46 -8.91 1.95
CA GLN A 24 23.93 -7.60 1.52
C GLN A 24 22.60 -7.72 0.78
N PHE A 25 22.44 -8.75 -0.06
CA PHE A 25 21.19 -9.01 -0.76
C PHE A 25 20.07 -9.41 0.21
N GLU A 26 20.37 -10.33 1.12
CA GLU A 26 19.43 -10.80 2.14
C GLU A 26 18.97 -9.65 3.04
N TRP A 27 19.92 -8.87 3.57
CA TRP A 27 19.62 -7.68 4.36
C TRP A 27 18.75 -6.68 3.60
N SER A 28 19.05 -6.45 2.31
CA SER A 28 18.25 -5.54 1.48
C SER A 28 16.82 -6.06 1.26
N MET A 29 16.66 -7.37 1.08
CA MET A 29 15.33 -7.99 0.94
C MET A 29 14.53 -7.86 2.24
N GLU A 30 15.15 -8.12 3.39
CA GLU A 30 14.52 -7.95 4.71
C GLU A 30 14.13 -6.49 4.97
N ALA A 31 15.01 -5.55 4.65
CA ALA A 31 14.74 -4.12 4.76
C ALA A 31 13.53 -3.69 3.89
N VAL A 32 13.45 -4.18 2.65
CA VAL A 32 12.30 -3.89 1.78
C VAL A 32 11.02 -4.54 2.30
N HIS A 33 11.09 -5.80 2.77
CA HIS A 33 9.91 -6.50 3.28
C HIS A 33 9.34 -5.86 4.55
N SER A 34 10.20 -5.30 5.41
CA SER A 34 9.80 -4.65 6.67
C SER A 34 9.37 -3.20 6.53
N ARG A 35 9.85 -2.48 5.50
CA ARG A 35 9.69 -1.01 5.41
C ARG A 35 8.95 -0.51 4.18
N ALA A 36 8.79 -1.33 3.14
CA ALA A 36 8.18 -0.86 1.92
C ALA A 36 6.65 -0.78 2.05
N PHE A 37 6.11 0.35 1.60
CA PHE A 37 4.68 0.56 1.49
C PHE A 37 4.18 0.04 0.16
N ARG A 38 3.07 -0.69 0.21
CA ARG A 38 2.43 -1.27 -0.95
C ARG A 38 1.10 -0.56 -1.18
N GLY A 39 0.91 -0.01 -2.38
CA GLY A 39 -0.29 0.76 -2.71
C GLY A 39 -0.46 0.98 -4.20
N SER A 40 -1.60 1.56 -4.60
CA SER A 40 -1.82 2.08 -5.95
C SER A 40 -1.48 3.57 -5.90
N PHE A 41 -0.21 3.92 -6.17
CA PHE A 41 0.29 5.29 -6.06
C PHE A 41 0.30 5.92 -7.46
N GLY A 42 -0.77 6.65 -7.80
CA GLY A 42 -0.80 7.44 -9.03
C GLY A 42 -1.32 6.71 -10.28
N THR A 43 -1.85 5.50 -10.16
CA THR A 43 -2.64 4.88 -11.24
C THR A 43 -4.00 5.57 -11.32
N PHE A 44 -4.46 5.90 -12.53
CA PHE A 44 -5.73 6.58 -12.79
C PHE A 44 -6.89 5.86 -12.09
N SER A 45 -7.30 6.36 -10.93
CA SER A 45 -8.49 5.84 -10.25
C SER A 45 -9.71 6.08 -11.14
N LEU A 46 -10.59 5.09 -11.27
CA LEU A 46 -11.87 5.23 -11.96
C LEU A 46 -12.66 6.46 -11.48
N LYS A 47 -12.51 6.86 -10.20
CA LYS A 47 -13.13 8.08 -9.67
C LYS A 47 -12.70 9.34 -10.43
N THR A 48 -11.42 9.41 -10.82
CA THR A 48 -10.86 10.49 -11.65
C THR A 48 -11.35 10.39 -13.10
N VAL A 49 -11.59 9.18 -13.62
CA VAL A 49 -12.20 8.99 -14.94
C VAL A 49 -13.67 9.41 -14.94
N TRP A 50 -14.44 9.09 -13.90
CA TRP A 50 -15.83 9.52 -13.75
C TRP A 50 -15.97 11.04 -13.60
N SER A 51 -15.06 11.70 -12.88
CA SER A 51 -15.09 13.16 -12.71
C SER A 51 -14.75 13.92 -14.00
N ILE A 52 -14.00 13.31 -14.93
CA ILE A 52 -13.67 13.91 -16.23
C ILE A 52 -14.73 13.57 -17.31
N THR A 53 -15.26 12.35 -17.29
CA THR A 53 -16.21 11.89 -18.33
C THR A 53 -17.64 12.37 -18.11
N ALA A 54 -18.10 12.54 -16.85
CA ALA A 54 -19.45 13.01 -16.56
C ALA A 54 -19.73 14.45 -17.08
N PRO A 55 -18.82 15.44 -16.92
CA PRO A 55 -18.99 16.77 -17.50
C PRO A 55 -18.97 16.77 -19.03
N LEU A 56 -18.12 15.93 -19.65
CA LEU A 56 -18.06 15.80 -21.12
C LEU A 56 -19.35 15.21 -21.70
N ALA A 57 -19.93 14.19 -21.04
CA ALA A 57 -21.21 13.62 -21.43
C ALA A 57 -22.37 14.61 -21.25
N ALA A 58 -22.38 15.38 -20.16
CA ALA A 58 -23.39 16.41 -19.92
C ALA A 58 -23.28 17.56 -20.96
N GLY A 59 -22.07 18.00 -21.29
CA GLY A 59 -21.82 19.03 -22.30
C GLY A 59 -22.32 18.63 -23.70
N LEU A 60 -22.07 17.39 -24.12
CA LEU A 60 -22.58 16.84 -25.38
C LEU A 60 -24.12 16.75 -25.41
N GLY A 61 -24.76 16.46 -24.26
CA GLY A 61 -26.21 16.49 -24.12
C GLY A 61 -26.80 17.89 -24.29
N CYS A 62 -26.14 18.93 -23.76
CA CYS A 62 -26.60 20.31 -23.84
C CYS A 62 -26.46 20.92 -25.25
N VAL A 63 -25.39 20.60 -26.00
CA VAL A 63 -25.19 21.09 -27.37
C VAL A 63 -26.36 20.69 -28.30
N LYS A 64 -26.95 19.51 -28.07
CA LYS A 64 -28.14 19.04 -28.82
C LYS A 64 -29.42 19.81 -28.51
N THR A 65 -29.50 20.45 -27.34
CA THR A 65 -30.70 21.20 -26.92
C THR A 65 -30.69 22.67 -27.34
N VAL A 66 -29.53 23.21 -27.76
CA VAL A 66 -29.34 24.66 -27.98
C VAL A 66 -28.94 25.03 -29.42
N GLY A 67 -28.52 24.08 -30.27
CA GLY A 67 -28.11 24.38 -31.64
C GLY A 67 -28.77 23.48 -32.70
N ASP A 68 -29.32 24.09 -33.75
CA ASP A 68 -29.77 23.47 -35.02
C ASP A 68 -28.62 22.83 -35.84
N GLY A 69 -27.49 22.50 -35.20
CA GLY A 69 -26.32 21.90 -35.84
C GLY A 69 -26.30 20.41 -35.62
N ASP A 70 -26.67 19.64 -36.65
CA ASP A 70 -26.60 18.18 -36.66
C ASP A 70 -25.12 17.72 -36.77
N LEU A 71 -24.37 17.90 -35.67
CA LEU A 71 -22.94 17.60 -35.60
C LEU A 71 -22.66 16.09 -35.46
N PHE A 72 -23.63 15.35 -34.92
CA PHE A 72 -23.63 13.89 -34.86
C PHE A 72 -25.09 13.43 -34.96
N GLY A 73 -25.45 12.74 -36.05
CA GLY A 73 -26.78 12.16 -36.21
C GLY A 73 -27.18 11.29 -35.01
N PHE A 74 -28.48 11.01 -34.84
CA PHE A 74 -29.03 10.30 -33.67
C PHE A 74 -28.25 9.02 -33.31
N ASP A 75 -27.81 8.29 -34.33
CA ASP A 75 -26.97 7.08 -34.19
C ASP A 75 -25.59 7.39 -33.62
N GLY A 76 -24.92 8.46 -34.08
CA GLY A 76 -23.61 8.89 -33.60
C GLY A 76 -23.63 9.32 -32.13
N ALA A 77 -24.68 10.00 -31.68
CA ALA A 77 -24.85 10.38 -30.28
C ALA A 77 -25.04 9.14 -29.38
N ILE A 78 -25.79 8.14 -29.83
CA ILE A 78 -25.95 6.86 -29.11
C ILE A 78 -24.63 6.11 -29.04
N PHE A 79 -23.86 6.05 -30.14
CA PHE A 79 -22.54 5.42 -30.13
C PHE A 79 -21.56 6.10 -29.18
N VAL A 80 -21.55 7.44 -29.11
CA VAL A 80 -20.71 8.18 -28.15
C VAL A 80 -21.14 7.91 -26.71
N LEU A 81 -22.44 7.89 -26.41
CA LEU A 81 -22.94 7.56 -25.07
C LEU A 81 -22.64 6.10 -24.68
N LEU A 82 -22.77 5.16 -25.61
CA LEU A 82 -22.42 3.75 -25.41
C LEU A 82 -20.91 3.58 -25.23
N ALA A 83 -20.08 4.30 -25.99
CA ALA A 83 -18.63 4.28 -25.83
C ALA A 83 -18.20 4.84 -24.48
N ILE A 84 -18.82 5.94 -24.01
CA ILE A 84 -18.58 6.49 -22.68
C ILE A 84 -19.04 5.51 -21.60
N ALA A 85 -20.21 4.90 -21.74
CA ALA A 85 -20.76 3.94 -20.78
C ALA A 85 -19.97 2.62 -20.72
N ALA A 86 -19.43 2.15 -21.84
CA ALA A 86 -18.62 0.94 -21.91
C ALA A 86 -17.14 1.17 -21.57
N SER A 87 -16.67 2.42 -21.63
CA SER A 87 -15.27 2.77 -21.35
C SER A 87 -14.76 2.29 -19.99
N PRO A 88 -15.52 2.33 -18.87
CA PRO A 88 -15.01 1.88 -17.58
C PRO A 88 -14.84 0.36 -17.54
N LEU A 89 -15.69 -0.40 -18.25
CA LEU A 89 -15.60 -1.86 -18.31
C LEU A 89 -14.36 -2.30 -19.10
N VAL A 90 -14.10 -1.64 -20.24
CA VAL A 90 -12.92 -1.91 -21.08
C VAL A 90 -11.65 -1.45 -20.38
N LEU A 91 -11.66 -0.28 -19.74
CA LEU A 91 -10.51 0.23 -18.99
C LEU A 91 -10.19 -0.65 -17.78
N ASN A 92 -11.19 -1.13 -17.04
CA ASN A 92 -10.97 -2.07 -15.92
C ASN A 92 -10.40 -3.43 -16.36
N MET A 93 -10.75 -3.90 -17.56
CA MET A 93 -10.20 -5.14 -18.09
C MET A 93 -8.74 -4.99 -18.56
N VAL A 94 -8.35 -3.79 -19.02
CA VAL A 94 -7.00 -3.54 -19.57
C VAL A 94 -6.02 -3.04 -18.51
N LEU A 95 -6.49 -2.31 -17.51
CA LEU A 95 -5.69 -1.73 -16.44
C LEU A 95 -5.90 -2.53 -15.15
N SER A 96 -5.28 -3.71 -15.08
CA SER A 96 -4.98 -4.28 -13.76
C SER A 96 -3.88 -3.42 -13.16
N ASP A 97 -4.23 -2.58 -12.18
CA ASP A 97 -3.30 -1.66 -11.54
C ASP A 97 -2.06 -2.44 -11.05
N PRO A 98 -0.84 -2.11 -11.53
CA PRO A 98 0.36 -2.64 -10.92
C PRO A 98 0.37 -2.13 -9.47
N VAL A 99 0.56 -3.05 -8.52
CA VAL A 99 0.71 -2.63 -7.14
C VAL A 99 2.13 -2.13 -6.97
N ASP A 100 2.28 -0.84 -6.76
CA ASP A 100 3.56 -0.19 -6.55
C ASP A 100 4.06 -0.45 -5.13
N VAL A 101 5.38 -0.56 -5.04
CA VAL A 101 6.10 -0.80 -3.79
C VAL A 101 7.15 0.28 -3.65
N VAL A 102 7.03 1.10 -2.61
CA VAL A 102 7.87 2.29 -2.40
C VAL A 102 8.47 2.29 -1.00
N LEU A 103 9.70 2.79 -0.89
CA LEU A 103 10.31 3.15 0.38
C LEU A 103 10.10 4.65 0.59
N LEU A 104 9.51 5.00 1.73
CA LEU A 104 9.20 6.39 2.08
C LEU A 104 10.04 6.77 3.30
N PRO A 105 11.24 7.36 3.08
CA PRO A 105 12.05 7.84 4.18
C PRO A 105 11.22 8.77 5.08
N LEU A 106 11.43 8.70 6.40
CA LEU A 106 10.65 9.35 7.47
C LEU A 106 9.36 8.61 7.81
N ILE A 107 8.48 8.33 6.85
CA ILE A 107 7.22 7.60 7.12
C ILE A 107 7.53 6.16 7.53
N ASP A 108 8.55 5.53 6.93
CA ASP A 108 9.02 4.19 7.27
C ASP A 108 9.66 4.07 8.67
N SER A 109 9.86 5.19 9.37
CA SER A 109 10.38 5.21 10.74
C SER A 109 9.30 5.17 11.81
N ALA A 110 8.03 5.40 11.43
CA ALA A 110 6.90 5.33 12.33
C ALA A 110 6.54 3.86 12.63
N ASN A 111 6.26 3.57 13.89
CA ASN A 111 5.91 2.23 14.35
C ASN A 111 4.47 1.86 13.95
N HIS A 112 4.19 0.55 13.96
CA HIS A 112 2.87 0.03 13.62
C HIS A 112 1.91 0.08 14.81
N LEU A 113 0.69 0.55 14.55
CA LEU A 113 -0.48 0.25 15.37
C LEU A 113 -1.66 -0.02 14.43
N GLU A 114 -2.34 -1.16 14.60
CA GLU A 114 -3.45 -1.54 13.71
C GLU A 114 -4.59 -0.50 13.74
N GLU A 115 -4.90 0.01 14.93
CA GLU A 115 -5.96 1.00 15.16
C GLU A 115 -5.57 2.45 14.79
N ALA A 116 -4.32 2.69 14.37
CA ALA A 116 -3.89 4.02 13.96
C ALA A 116 -4.66 4.47 12.71
N ASP A 117 -5.23 5.67 12.78
CA ASP A 117 -6.00 6.28 11.71
C ASP A 117 -5.06 7.10 10.81
N SER A 118 -4.16 6.40 10.11
CA SER A 118 -3.19 7.01 9.21
C SER A 118 -3.44 6.62 7.76
N SER A 119 -3.34 7.56 6.83
CA SER A 119 -3.39 7.30 5.39
C SER A 119 -2.15 7.86 4.70
N ILE A 120 -1.67 7.15 3.67
CA ILE A 120 -0.56 7.60 2.82
C ILE A 120 -1.10 7.79 1.42
N GLU A 121 -1.03 9.02 0.92
CA GLU A 121 -1.49 9.37 -0.42
C GLU A 121 -0.33 9.93 -1.25
N PHE A 122 -0.34 9.61 -2.54
CA PHE A 122 0.59 10.18 -3.51
C PHE A 122 -0.12 11.23 -4.35
N SER A 123 0.39 12.47 -4.38
CA SER A 123 -0.07 13.53 -5.29
C SER A 123 0.73 13.46 -6.59
N PRO A 124 0.13 13.05 -7.73
CA PRO A 124 0.85 13.01 -9.01
C PRO A 124 1.19 14.41 -9.53
N MET A 125 0.43 15.43 -9.12
CA MET A 125 0.64 16.81 -9.54
C MET A 125 1.89 17.41 -8.90
N ASP A 126 2.04 17.18 -7.59
CA ASP A 126 3.17 17.71 -6.81
C ASP A 126 4.35 16.73 -6.75
N GLN A 127 4.15 15.48 -7.18
CA GLN A 127 5.10 14.38 -7.07
C GLN A 127 5.55 14.12 -5.61
N THR A 128 4.60 14.24 -4.68
CA THR A 128 4.85 14.11 -3.23
C THR A 128 3.99 13.02 -2.60
N PHE A 129 4.53 12.42 -1.53
CA PHE A 129 3.77 11.57 -0.62
C PHE A 129 3.34 12.39 0.59
N SER A 130 2.06 12.30 0.93
CA SER A 130 1.46 12.92 2.11
C SER A 130 1.04 11.84 3.08
N LEU A 131 1.42 12.00 4.35
CA LEU A 131 0.94 11.19 5.46
C LEU A 131 -0.13 12.01 6.19
N GLU A 132 -1.37 11.54 6.18
CA GLU A 132 -2.43 12.10 7.02
C GLU A 132 -2.51 11.29 8.31
N ILE A 133 -2.65 11.99 9.44
CA ILE A 133 -2.71 11.38 10.77
C ILE A 133 -3.98 11.81 11.50
N GLY A 134 -4.68 10.82 12.04
CA GLY A 134 -5.79 11.02 12.97
C GLY A 134 -5.31 11.06 14.43
N THR A 135 -6.27 11.21 15.33
CA THR A 135 -6.00 11.30 16.79
C THR A 135 -5.46 10.00 17.38
N LYS A 136 -5.74 8.85 16.76
CA LYS A 136 -5.28 7.52 17.19
C LYS A 136 -3.82 7.22 16.83
N CYS A 137 -3.20 8.07 16.03
CA CYS A 137 -1.80 7.91 15.63
C CYS A 137 -0.83 8.39 16.71
N LEU A 138 -1.30 9.16 17.69
CA LEU A 138 -0.46 9.76 18.72
C LEU A 138 -0.72 9.04 20.04
N ILE A 139 0.27 8.29 20.51
CA ILE A 139 0.23 7.59 21.80
C ILE A 139 1.21 8.29 22.75
N GLU A 140 0.75 8.60 23.96
CA GLU A 140 1.60 9.06 25.05
C GLU A 140 2.26 7.85 25.72
N GLU A 141 3.58 7.82 25.72
CA GLU A 141 4.40 6.78 26.30
C GLU A 141 4.61 7.05 27.82
N ASP A 142 5.11 6.06 28.55
CA ASP A 142 5.30 6.12 30.01
C ASP A 142 6.26 7.26 30.47
N ASP A 143 7.09 7.76 29.56
CA ASP A 143 8.02 8.87 29.80
C ASP A 143 7.38 10.26 29.57
N GLY A 144 6.09 10.29 29.22
CA GLY A 144 5.33 11.51 28.92
C GLY A 144 5.64 12.09 27.53
N GLN A 145 6.39 11.39 26.69
CA GLN A 145 6.58 11.76 25.29
C GLN A 145 5.46 11.18 24.43
N THR A 146 5.15 11.85 23.32
CA THR A 146 4.17 11.37 22.35
C THR A 146 4.88 10.74 21.17
N GLN A 147 4.59 9.48 20.91
CA GLN A 147 5.09 8.76 19.75
C GLN A 147 4.02 8.69 18.65
N LEU A 148 4.49 8.83 17.41
CA LEU A 148 3.68 8.65 16.21
C LEU A 148 3.68 7.17 15.78
N PHE A 149 2.48 6.61 15.66
CA PHE A 149 2.19 5.30 15.11
C PHE A 149 1.37 5.43 13.83
N ILE A 150 1.59 4.52 12.88
CA ILE A 150 0.84 4.41 11.63
C ILE A 150 0.33 2.98 11.45
N SER A 151 -0.75 2.81 10.70
CA SER A 151 -1.26 1.49 10.34
C SER A 151 -0.56 0.99 9.09
N TYR A 152 -0.03 -0.24 9.16
CA TYR A 152 0.48 -0.98 8.00
C TYR A 152 -0.67 -1.76 7.30
N GLY A 153 -1.91 -1.51 7.72
CA GLY A 153 -3.09 -2.30 7.39
C GLY A 153 -3.32 -3.44 8.39
N ALA A 154 -4.39 -4.21 8.17
CA ALA A 154 -4.64 -5.42 8.93
C ALA A 154 -3.60 -6.48 8.59
N LYS A 155 -2.85 -6.93 9.60
CA LYS A 155 -1.75 -7.90 9.48
C LYS A 155 -1.99 -9.04 10.46
N SER A 156 -1.70 -10.27 10.06
CA SER A 156 -1.72 -11.39 11.00
C SER A 156 -0.47 -11.36 11.89
N ASP A 157 -0.56 -11.94 13.08
CA ASP A 157 0.58 -12.11 14.00
C ASP A 157 1.77 -12.80 13.32
N GLU A 158 1.50 -13.79 12.47
CA GLU A 158 2.54 -14.46 11.67
C GLU A 158 3.22 -13.48 10.69
N GLU A 159 2.45 -12.61 10.05
CA GLU A 159 2.99 -11.63 9.11
C GLU A 159 3.82 -10.55 9.82
N LEU A 160 3.34 -10.08 10.98
CA LEU A 160 4.05 -9.13 11.84
C LEU A 160 5.37 -9.72 12.34
N LEU A 161 5.35 -10.97 12.82
CA LEU A 161 6.55 -11.62 13.31
C LEU A 161 7.57 -11.88 12.19
N LEU A 162 7.12 -12.40 11.05
CA LEU A 162 8.02 -12.82 9.96
C LEU A 162 8.56 -11.65 9.14
N ASN A 163 7.79 -10.59 8.92
CA ASN A 163 8.21 -9.47 8.07
C ASN A 163 8.64 -8.23 8.87
N TYR A 164 8.15 -8.05 10.10
CA TYR A 164 8.40 -6.84 10.89
C TYR A 164 9.09 -7.13 12.22
N GLY A 165 9.20 -8.39 12.64
CA GLY A 165 9.99 -8.81 13.79
C GLY A 165 9.37 -8.53 15.16
N PHE A 166 8.06 -8.23 15.22
CA PHE A 166 7.35 -7.97 16.47
C PHE A 166 5.98 -8.66 16.51
N LEU A 167 5.38 -8.70 17.71
CA LEU A 167 4.01 -9.16 17.93
C LEU A 167 3.26 -8.12 18.76
N PRO A 168 1.97 -7.86 18.48
CA PRO A 168 1.15 -6.96 19.28
C PRO A 168 1.08 -7.41 20.74
N GLY A 169 1.18 -6.49 21.69
CA GLY A 169 1.07 -6.79 23.11
C GLY A 169 2.23 -7.57 23.72
N VAL A 170 3.31 -7.80 22.98
CA VAL A 170 4.56 -8.40 23.50
C VAL A 170 5.60 -7.30 23.65
N PRO A 171 5.92 -6.86 24.88
CA PRO A 171 6.89 -5.79 25.10
C PRO A 171 8.29 -6.23 24.65
N CYS A 172 8.98 -5.34 23.93
CA CYS A 172 10.42 -5.46 23.68
C CYS A 172 11.16 -4.95 24.92
N SER A 173 11.40 -5.80 25.90
CA SER A 173 12.16 -5.41 27.10
C SER A 173 13.65 -5.21 26.77
N ASP A 174 14.21 -4.08 27.17
CA ASP A 174 15.64 -3.72 26.98
C ASP A 174 16.60 -4.40 27.99
N GLY A 175 16.20 -5.45 28.71
CA GLY A 175 17.00 -6.03 29.79
C GLY A 175 16.85 -7.54 30.06
N GLU A 176 18.00 -8.23 29.99
CA GLU A 176 18.50 -9.45 30.70
C GLU A 176 17.73 -10.77 30.74
N ASP A 177 16.44 -10.90 30.42
CA ASP A 177 15.74 -12.19 30.55
C ASP A 177 15.28 -12.77 29.19
N GLU A 178 16.26 -13.11 28.36
CA GLU A 178 16.06 -13.78 27.06
C GLU A 178 15.23 -15.07 27.19
N THR A 179 15.39 -15.76 28.33
CA THR A 179 14.62 -16.94 28.72
C THR A 179 13.13 -16.68 28.94
N ALA A 180 12.76 -15.56 29.57
CA ALA A 180 11.35 -15.19 29.75
C ALA A 180 10.69 -14.84 28.41
N ARG A 181 11.44 -14.16 27.53
CA ARG A 181 11.01 -13.87 26.15
C ARG A 181 10.77 -15.14 25.33
N ASP A 182 11.69 -16.09 25.37
CA ASP A 182 11.55 -17.34 24.62
C ASP A 182 10.39 -18.18 25.12
N GLN A 183 10.14 -18.20 26.44
CA GLN A 183 8.96 -18.85 27.00
C GLN A 183 7.65 -18.19 26.57
N GLN A 184 7.60 -16.86 26.48
CA GLN A 184 6.41 -16.13 26.02
C GLN A 184 6.17 -16.34 24.52
N ARG A 185 7.23 -16.30 23.70
CA ARG A 185 7.18 -16.62 22.26
C ARG A 185 6.74 -18.07 22.02
N GLN A 186 7.23 -19.02 22.80
CA GLN A 186 6.81 -20.43 22.72
C GLN A 186 5.34 -20.62 23.12
N LYS A 187 4.85 -19.91 24.14
CA LYS A 187 3.43 -19.95 24.52
C LYS A 187 2.53 -19.42 23.40
N LEU A 188 2.87 -18.27 22.82
CA LEU A 188 2.11 -17.68 21.71
C LEU A 188 2.17 -18.57 20.46
N ALA A 189 3.34 -19.13 20.13
CA ALA A 189 3.48 -20.09 19.02
C ALA A 189 2.65 -21.37 19.23
N ALA A 190 2.45 -21.80 20.48
CA ALA A 190 1.59 -22.93 20.81
C ALA A 190 0.09 -22.58 20.73
N GLU A 191 -0.29 -21.33 20.97
CA GLU A 191 -1.67 -20.86 20.83
C GLU A 191 -2.07 -20.64 19.37
N ILE A 192 -1.17 -20.14 18.52
CA ILE A 192 -1.41 -19.95 17.08
C ILE A 192 -1.59 -21.29 16.35
N ASN A 193 -0.93 -22.36 16.81
CA ASN A 193 -1.02 -23.70 16.20
C ASN A 193 -2.23 -24.55 16.65
N LYS A 194 -3.16 -23.96 17.42
CA LYS A 194 -4.30 -24.68 18.01
C LYS A 194 -5.61 -24.27 17.36
#